data_AF-A0A5K1H7R9-F1
#
_entry.id   AF-A0A5K1H7R9-F1
#
_cell.length_a   1.000
_cell.length_b   1.000
_cell.length_c   1.000
_cell.angle_alpha   90.00
_cell.angle_beta   90.00
_cell.angle_gamma   90.00
#
_symmetry.space_group_name_H-M   'P 1'
#
loop_
_entity.id
_entity.type
_entity.pdbx_description
1 polymer ?
#
loop_
_entity_poly.entity_id
_entity_poly.type
_entity_poly.pdbx_seq_one_letter_code
_entity_poly.pdbx_strand_id
1 'polypeptide(L)'
;VYKCYDLETNRIVALKIVLNKEVSSDELEKEDFFRRVQREADIQKQLSHPNIAAFHNLVDLNKNEGKIVFELEWCDGIELSVYLRKYQCLEEKEARSIIKQLFSAIFYLYKLKEKVIHYDLKPSNIMFCDGIVKILDFGLCK
;
A
#
# COMPACT_ATOMS: atom_id res chain seq x y z
N VAL A 1 4.71 2.41 -9.92
CA VAL A 1 4.09 1.10 -9.64
C VAL A 1 3.83 0.42 -10.97
N TYR A 2 4.10 -0.87 -11.11
CA TYR A 2 3.97 -1.62 -12.37
C TYR A 2 3.06 -2.83 -12.17
N LYS A 3 2.18 -3.12 -13.14
CA LYS A 3 1.44 -4.39 -13.22
C LYS A 3 2.38 -5.46 -13.78
N CYS A 4 2.56 -6.54 -13.04
CA CYS A 4 3.48 -7.62 -13.42
C CYS A 4 2.79 -8.98 -13.29
N TYR A 5 3.34 -9.98 -13.98
CA TYR A 5 2.93 -11.37 -13.85
C TYR A 5 4.07 -12.12 -13.17
N ASP A 6 3.81 -12.64 -11.97
CA ASP A 6 4.75 -13.48 -11.23
C ASP A 6 4.72 -14.89 -11.84
N LEU A 7 5.88 -15.31 -12.37
CA LEU A 7 6.07 -16.59 -13.04
C LEU A 7 6.15 -17.77 -12.06
N GLU A 8 6.49 -17.54 -10.80
CA GLU A 8 6.59 -18.59 -9.78
C GLU A 8 5.21 -18.90 -9.21
N THR A 9 4.46 -17.87 -8.82
CA THR A 9 3.12 -18.05 -8.23
C THR A 9 1.99 -18.07 -9.26
N ASN A 10 2.26 -17.75 -10.53
CA ASN A 10 1.30 -17.62 -11.63
C ASN A 10 0.19 -16.58 -11.34
N ARG A 11 0.54 -15.44 -10.74
CA ARG A 11 -0.40 -14.40 -10.31
C ARG A 11 -0.04 -13.03 -10.88
N ILE A 12 -1.06 -12.19 -11.06
CA ILE A 12 -0.86 -10.78 -11.36
C ILE A 12 -0.55 -10.05 -10.05
N VAL A 13 0.51 -9.25 -10.04
CA VAL A 13 1.00 -8.51 -8.87
C VAL A 13 1.29 -7.04 -9.23
N ALA A 14 1.34 -6.19 -8.21
CA ALA A 14 1.78 -4.81 -8.32
C ALA A 14 3.21 -4.66 -7.76
N LEU A 15 4.14 -4.19 -8.59
CA LEU A 15 5.51 -3.88 -8.16
C LEU A 15 5.66 -2.37 -7.89
N LYS A 16 5.78 -1.99 -6.62
CA LYS A 16 6.10 -0.62 -6.19
C LYS A 16 7.61 -0.51 -6.00
N ILE A 17 8.27 0.19 -6.93
CA ILE A 17 9.70 0.49 -6.86
C ILE A 17 9.90 1.72 -5.97
N VAL A 18 10.67 1.56 -4.91
CA VAL A 18 11.10 2.61 -3.99
C VAL A 18 12.59 2.83 -4.21
N LEU A 19 12.94 4.05 -4.60
CA LEU A 19 14.33 4.46 -4.82
C LEU A 19 14.77 5.29 -3.64
N ASN A 20 15.99 5.03 -3.16
CA ASN A 20 16.69 5.99 -2.33
C ASN A 20 17.07 7.20 -3.22
N LYS A 21 16.24 8.24 -3.22
CA LYS A 21 16.43 9.45 -4.03
C LYS A 21 17.66 10.25 -3.60
N GLU A 22 18.04 10.09 -2.34
CA GLU A 22 19.30 10.55 -1.80
C GLU A 22 20.30 9.43 -2.05
N VAL A 23 20.86 9.38 -3.26
CA VAL A 23 22.10 8.64 -3.52
C VAL A 23 23.23 9.41 -2.84
N SER A 24 23.12 9.59 -1.52
CA SER A 24 24.16 10.19 -0.72
C SER A 24 25.24 9.13 -0.51
N SER A 25 26.48 9.59 -0.51
CA SER A 25 27.64 8.79 -0.12
C SER A 25 27.65 8.49 1.39
N ASP A 26 26.65 8.96 2.15
CA ASP A 26 26.55 8.78 3.60
C ASP A 26 25.93 7.42 3.94
N GLU A 27 26.66 6.62 4.71
CA GLU A 27 26.20 5.29 5.15
C GLU A 27 25.02 5.39 6.14
N LEU A 28 24.94 6.46 6.95
CA LEU A 28 23.87 6.63 7.93
C LEU A 28 22.51 6.87 7.26
N GLU A 29 22.46 7.68 6.21
CA GLU A 29 21.22 7.96 5.47
C GLU A 29 20.71 6.71 4.74
N LYS A 30 21.63 5.88 4.23
CA LYS A 30 21.28 4.57 3.64
C LYS A 30 20.67 3.65 4.70
N GLU A 31 21.32 3.52 5.85
CA GLU A 31 20.79 2.71 6.95
C GLU A 31 19.40 3.15 7.39
N ASP A 32 19.15 4.45 7.51
CA ASP A 32 17.85 4.99 7.87
C ASP A 32 16.79 4.79 6.78
N PHE A 33 17.17 4.85 5.50
CA PHE A 33 16.28 4.46 4.40
C PHE A 33 15.87 2.99 4.51
N PHE A 34 16.83 2.07 4.63
CA PHE A 34 16.54 0.64 4.75
C PHE A 34 15.71 0.33 6.01
N ARG A 35 16.00 1.01 7.13
CA ARG A 35 15.24 0.85 8.38
C ARG A 35 13.76 1.25 8.19
N ARG A 36 13.49 2.36 7.49
CA ARG A 36 12.11 2.80 7.19
C ARG A 36 11.39 1.81 6.27
N VAL A 37 12.07 1.37 5.20
CA VAL A 37 11.52 0.41 4.24
C VAL A 37 11.23 -0.93 4.91
N GLN A 38 12.16 -1.45 5.70
CA GLN A 38 11.99 -2.69 6.44
C GLN A 38 10.82 -2.60 7.42
N ARG A 39 10.69 -1.48 8.14
CA ARG A 39 9.55 -1.25 9.04
C ARG A 39 8.22 -1.25 8.30
N GLU A 40 8.12 -0.60 7.14
CA GLU A 40 6.90 -0.63 6.31
C GLU A 40 6.54 -2.07 5.92
N ALA A 41 7.52 -2.84 5.46
CA ALA A 41 7.33 -4.24 5.08
C ALA A 41 6.91 -5.12 6.27
N ASP A 42 7.55 -4.96 7.43
CA ASP A 42 7.24 -5.73 8.64
C ASP A 42 5.82 -5.48 9.14
N ILE A 43 5.35 -4.23 9.05
CA ILE A 43 3.97 -3.86 9.38
C ILE A 43 3.02 -4.49 8.36
N GLN A 44 3.22 -4.23 7.05
CA GLN A 44 2.32 -4.71 6.00
C GLN A 44 2.22 -6.23 5.94
N LYS A 45 3.33 -6.95 6.17
CA LYS A 45 3.38 -8.42 6.18
C LYS A 45 2.45 -9.06 7.20
N GLN A 46 2.13 -8.35 8.28
CA GLN A 46 1.21 -8.84 9.33
C GLN A 46 -0.26 -8.54 9.02
N LEU A 47 -0.53 -7.71 8.01
CA LEU A 47 -1.88 -7.28 7.67
C LEU A 47 -2.55 -8.31 6.76
N SER A 48 -3.75 -8.73 7.15
CA SER A 48 -4.61 -9.60 6.36
C SER A 48 -6.06 -9.15 6.54
N HIS A 49 -6.55 -8.36 5.60
CA HIS A 49 -7.91 -7.82 5.62
C HIS A 49 -8.39 -7.56 4.18
N PRO A 50 -9.65 -7.88 3.83
CA PRO A 50 -10.14 -7.75 2.44
C PRO A 50 -10.05 -6.31 1.89
N ASN A 51 -10.15 -5.30 2.75
CA ASN A 51 -10.05 -3.88 2.39
C ASN A 51 -8.64 -3.27 2.57
N ILE A 52 -7.60 -4.10 2.65
CA ILE A 52 -6.19 -3.70 2.63
C ILE A 52 -5.52 -4.50 1.52
N ALA A 53 -4.71 -3.86 0.67
CA ALA A 53 -3.96 -4.58 -0.34
C ALA A 53 -2.92 -5.50 0.32
N ALA A 54 -2.91 -6.77 -0.05
CA ALA A 54 -1.98 -7.73 0.54
C ALA A 54 -0.53 -7.41 0.16
N PHE A 55 0.37 -7.57 1.12
CA PHE A 55 1.80 -7.59 0.89
C PHE A 55 2.24 -9.03 0.60
N HIS A 56 2.98 -9.25 -0.48
CA HIS A 56 3.50 -10.56 -0.85
C HIS A 56 4.98 -10.68 -0.50
N ASN A 57 5.79 -9.71 -0.93
CA ASN A 57 7.24 -9.81 -0.81
C ASN A 57 7.96 -8.45 -0.83
N LEU A 58 9.18 -8.43 -0.30
CA LEU A 58 10.12 -7.32 -0.41
C LEU A 58 11.39 -7.80 -1.10
N VAL A 59 11.73 -7.19 -2.22
CA VAL A 59 12.90 -7.56 -3.02
C VAL A 59 13.89 -6.39 -3.04
N ASP A 60 15.10 -6.64 -2.57
CA ASP A 60 16.23 -5.75 -2.79
C ASP A 60 16.89 -6.11 -4.12
N LEU A 61 16.68 -5.26 -5.14
CA LEU A 61 17.24 -5.51 -6.48
C LEU A 61 18.74 -5.23 -6.53
N ASN A 62 19.24 -4.32 -5.68
CA ASN A 62 20.64 -3.97 -5.63
C ASN A 62 20.97 -3.28 -4.31
N LYS A 63 21.57 -4.06 -3.38
CA LYS A 63 21.99 -3.60 -2.04
C LYS A 63 22.80 -2.30 -2.07
N ASN A 64 23.54 -2.05 -3.14
CA ASN A 64 24.43 -0.90 -3.26
C ASN A 64 23.75 0.34 -3.87
N GLU A 65 22.61 0.19 -4.56
CA GLU A 65 21.92 1.28 -5.26
C GLU A 65 20.64 1.76 -4.54
N GLY A 66 20.25 1.13 -3.43
CA GLY A 66 19.09 1.56 -2.65
C GLY A 66 17.77 1.40 -3.42
N LYS A 67 17.66 0.35 -4.24
CA LYS A 67 16.48 0.06 -5.07
C LYS A 67 15.72 -1.13 -4.47
N ILE A 68 14.67 -0.80 -3.74
CA ILE A 68 13.77 -1.78 -3.13
C ILE A 68 12.48 -1.88 -3.93
N VAL A 69 11.95 -3.09 -4.05
CA VAL A 69 10.68 -3.38 -4.71
C VAL A 69 9.75 -4.06 -3.72
N PHE A 70 8.58 -3.46 -3.50
CA PHE A 70 7.47 -4.10 -2.83
C PHE A 70 6.63 -4.84 -3.86
N GLU A 71 6.43 -6.13 -3.63
CA GLU A 71 5.45 -6.93 -4.35
C GLU A 71 4.15 -6.96 -3.54
N LEU A 72 3.09 -6.44 -4.15
CA LEU A 72 1.78 -6.24 -3.53
C LEU A 72 0.69 -6.88 -4.38
N GLU A 73 -0.49 -7.04 -3.78
CA GLU A 73 -1.72 -7.40 -4.48
C GLU A 73 -1.99 -6.42 -5.65
N TRP A 74 -2.22 -6.94 -6.85
CA TRP A 74 -2.77 -6.14 -7.94
C TRP A 74 -4.26 -5.90 -7.71
N CYS A 75 -4.62 -4.65 -7.46
CA CYS A 75 -6.00 -4.22 -7.33
C CYS A 75 -6.52 -3.74 -8.70
N ASP A 76 -7.38 -4.52 -9.34
CA ASP A 76 -7.92 -4.19 -10.67
C ASP A 76 -9.06 -3.18 -10.55
N GLY A 77 -8.68 -1.90 -10.50
CA GLY A 77 -9.60 -0.80 -10.28
C GLY A 77 -8.95 0.55 -10.60
N ILE A 78 -9.59 1.62 -10.13
CA ILE A 78 -9.02 2.97 -10.23
C ILE A 78 -8.86 3.58 -8.84
N GLU A 79 -7.92 4.51 -8.70
CA GLU A 79 -7.82 5.27 -7.45
C GLU A 79 -9.14 5.97 -7.14
N LEU A 80 -9.54 5.95 -5.87
CA LEU A 80 -10.74 6.65 -5.41
C LEU A 80 -10.62 8.16 -5.70
N SER A 81 -9.40 8.71 -5.71
CA SER A 81 -9.15 10.09 -6.13
C SER A 81 -9.61 10.35 -7.57
N VAL A 82 -9.32 9.44 -8.50
CA VAL A 82 -9.71 9.52 -9.92
C VAL A 82 -11.22 9.32 -10.05
N TYR A 83 -11.77 8.35 -9.31
CA TYR A 83 -13.20 8.09 -9.26
C TYR A 83 -13.98 9.33 -8.83
N LEU A 84 -13.60 9.94 -7.70
CA LEU A 84 -14.25 11.14 -7.18
C LEU A 84 -14.12 12.34 -8.13
N ARG A 85 -12.98 12.51 -8.81
CA ARG A 85 -12.84 13.57 -9.84
C ARG A 85 -13.77 13.36 -11.03
N LYS A 86 -14.03 12.11 -11.43
CA LYS A 86 -14.91 11.79 -12.56
C LYS A 86 -16.38 12.03 -12.22
N TYR A 87 -16.83 11.58 -11.05
CA TYR A 87 -18.25 11.61 -10.68
C TYR A 87 -18.66 12.85 -9.87
N GLN A 88 -17.70 13.61 -9.32
CA GLN A 88 -17.85 14.84 -8.52
C GLN A 88 -18.59 14.66 -7.20
N CYS A 89 -19.79 14.06 -7.23
CA CYS A 89 -20.59 13.73 -6.08
C CYS A 89 -21.01 12.25 -6.16
N LEU A 90 -20.96 11.55 -5.03
CA LEU A 90 -21.42 10.17 -4.92
C LEU A 90 -22.83 10.15 -4.34
N GLU A 91 -23.64 9.19 -4.79
CA GLU A 91 -24.89 8.89 -4.09
C GLU A 91 -24.60 8.43 -2.66
N GLU A 92 -25.48 8.78 -1.72
CA GLU A 92 -25.29 8.45 -0.30
C GLU A 92 -25.08 6.94 -0.08
N LYS A 93 -25.80 6.10 -0.84
CA LYS A 93 -25.67 4.64 -0.76
C LYS A 93 -24.26 4.16 -1.08
N GLU A 94 -23.65 4.74 -2.10
CA GLU A 94 -22.29 4.40 -2.53
C GLU A 94 -21.25 4.95 -1.54
N ALA A 95 -21.38 6.22 -1.15
CA ALA A 95 -20.52 6.83 -0.14
C ALA A 95 -20.54 6.02 1.17
N ARG A 96 -21.73 5.59 1.62
CA ARG A 96 -21.91 4.73 2.80
C ARG A 96 -21.19 3.38 2.64
N SER A 97 -21.27 2.76 1.46
CA SER A 97 -20.59 1.50 1.17
C SER A 97 -19.07 1.64 1.27
N ILE A 98 -18.51 2.68 0.65
CA ILE A 98 -17.08 3.00 0.67
C ILE A 98 -16.62 3.24 2.11
N ILE A 99 -17.31 4.13 2.84
CA ILE A 99 -16.98 4.48 4.21
C ILE A 99 -17.01 3.25 5.12
N LYS A 100 -18.06 2.42 5.03
CA LYS A 100 -18.19 1.21 5.85
C LYS A 100 -16.99 0.27 5.68
N GLN A 101 -16.52 0.07 4.45
CA GLN A 101 -15.37 -0.78 4.17
C GLN A 101 -14.05 -0.18 4.66
N LEU A 102 -13.86 1.14 4.52
CA LEU A 102 -12.71 1.84 5.08
C LEU A 102 -12.68 1.71 6.61
N PHE A 103 -13.83 1.90 7.28
CA PHE A 103 -13.93 1.72 8.73
C PHE A 103 -13.67 0.28 9.16
N SER A 104 -14.05 -0.72 8.35
CA SER A 104 -13.69 -2.12 8.60
C SER A 104 -12.17 -2.30 8.66
N ALA A 105 -11.45 -1.78 7.66
CA ALA A 105 -9.98 -1.85 7.65
C ALA A 105 -9.35 -1.07 8.81
N ILE A 106 -9.81 0.14 9.09
CA ILE A 106 -9.30 0.97 10.21
C ILE A 106 -9.55 0.27 11.55
N PHE A 107 -10.73 -0.31 11.74
CA PHE A 107 -11.06 -1.05 12.95
C PHE A 107 -10.19 -2.30 13.11
N TYR A 108 -9.92 -3.00 12.01
CA TYR A 108 -8.95 -4.11 11.99
C TYR A 108 -7.57 -3.64 12.46
N LEU A 109 -7.01 -2.57 11.89
CA LEU A 109 -5.71 -2.01 12.29
C LEU A 109 -5.67 -1.60 13.77
N TYR A 110 -6.77 -1.05 14.28
CA TYR A 110 -6.93 -0.68 15.69
C TYR A 110 -6.99 -1.90 16.64
N LYS A 111 -7.46 -3.06 16.16
CA LYS A 111 -7.62 -4.28 16.94
C LYS A 111 -6.37 -5.16 17.00
N LEU A 112 -5.37 -4.88 16.18
CA LEU A 112 -4.07 -5.54 16.25
C LEU A 112 -3.44 -5.34 17.64
N LYS A 113 -2.63 -6.32 18.07
CA LYS A 113 -1.92 -6.26 19.37
C LYS A 113 -1.05 -5.01 19.46
N GLU A 114 -0.30 -4.75 18.39
CA GLU A 114 0.36 -3.49 18.13
C GLU A 114 -0.53 -2.70 17.18
N LYS A 115 -1.11 -1.61 17.68
CA LYS A 115 -2.01 -0.78 16.89
C LYS A 115 -1.23 -0.16 15.75
N VAL A 116 -1.78 -0.24 14.55
CA VAL A 116 -1.20 0.40 13.37
C VAL A 116 -2.00 1.64 13.02
N ILE A 117 -1.33 2.78 12.91
CA ILE A 117 -1.93 4.02 12.41
C ILE A 117 -1.37 4.29 11.02
N HIS A 118 -2.24 4.41 10.02
CA HIS A 118 -1.83 4.62 8.62
C HIS A 118 -1.13 5.97 8.35
N TYR A 119 -1.54 7.03 9.07
CA TYR A 119 -1.10 8.44 8.93
C TYR A 119 -1.29 9.14 7.58
N ASP A 120 -1.46 8.41 6.47
CA ASP A 120 -1.67 8.99 5.13
C ASP A 120 -2.96 8.49 4.44
N LEU A 121 -4.06 8.39 5.19
CA LEU A 121 -5.32 7.94 4.59
C LEU A 121 -5.96 9.08 3.78
N LYS A 122 -5.98 8.91 2.46
CA LYS A 122 -6.55 9.87 1.50
C LYS A 122 -7.06 9.12 0.25
N PRO A 123 -7.94 9.73 -0.57
CA PRO A 123 -8.49 9.05 -1.74
C PRO A 123 -7.47 8.51 -2.76
N SER A 124 -6.26 9.06 -2.85
CA SER A 124 -5.22 8.55 -3.75
C SER A 124 -4.52 7.29 -3.23
N ASN A 125 -4.65 6.99 -1.93
CA ASN A 125 -4.12 5.76 -1.32
C ASN A 125 -5.23 4.70 -1.15
N ILE A 126 -6.33 4.83 -1.89
CA ILE A 126 -7.45 3.89 -1.86
C ILE A 126 -7.74 3.47 -3.30
N MET A 127 -7.69 2.18 -3.58
CA MET A 127 -8.18 1.63 -4.85
C MET A 127 -9.67 1.32 -4.73
N PHE A 128 -10.44 1.65 -5.77
CA PHE A 128 -11.83 1.26 -5.95
C PHE A 128 -11.93 0.24 -7.08
N CYS A 129 -12.22 -1.01 -6.72
CA CYS A 129 -12.33 -2.17 -7.62
C CYS A 129 -13.78 -2.65 -7.59
N ASP A 130 -14.62 -2.11 -8.47
CA ASP A 130 -16.03 -2.52 -8.64
C ASP A 130 -16.81 -2.65 -7.32
N GLY A 131 -16.80 -1.58 -6.52
CA GLY A 131 -17.52 -1.53 -5.24
C GLY A 131 -16.71 -2.05 -4.04
N ILE A 132 -15.55 -2.66 -4.26
CA ILE A 132 -14.61 -3.03 -3.19
C ILE A 132 -13.54 -1.94 -3.06
N VAL A 133 -13.30 -1.47 -1.83
CA VAL A 133 -12.19 -0.55 -1.55
C VAL A 133 -11.01 -1.30 -0.95
N LYS A 134 -9.80 -0.93 -1.36
CA LYS A 134 -8.55 -1.44 -0.79
C LYS A 134 -7.64 -0.28 -0.42
N ILE A 135 -7.23 -0.22 0.83
CA ILE A 135 -6.22 0.72 1.32
C ILE A 135 -4.86 0.27 0.80
N LEU A 136 -4.09 1.24 0.30
CA LEU A 136 -2.75 1.09 -0.25
C LEU A 136 -1.77 1.93 0.59
N ASP A 137 -0.47 1.67 0.41
CA ASP A 137 0.66 2.53 0.84
C ASP A 137 0.75 2.83 2.35
N PHE A 138 1.53 2.02 3.07
CA PHE A 138 1.77 2.21 4.50
C PHE A 138 3.12 2.91 4.79
N GLY A 139 3.70 3.65 3.84
CA GLY A 139 5.04 4.26 4.01
C GLY A 139 5.18 5.26 5.17
N LEU A 140 4.07 5.76 5.72
CA LEU A 140 4.05 6.67 6.87
C LEU A 140 3.47 6.03 8.15
N CYS A 141 3.18 4.73 8.14
CA CYS A 141 2.52 4.09 9.25
C CYS A 141 3.41 4.00 10.51
N LYS A 142 2.76 3.94 11.68
CA LYS A 142 3.45 3.66 12.95
C LYS A 142 2.70 2.65 13.80
#